data_AF-A0A3A0DDF9-F1
#
_entry.id   AF-A0A3A0DDF9-F1
#
_cell.length_a   1.000
_cell.length_b   1.000
_cell.length_c   1.000
_cell.angle_alpha   90.00
_cell.angle_beta   90.00
_cell.angle_gamma   90.00
#
_symmetry.space_group_name_H-M   'P 1'
#
loop_
_entity.id
_entity.type
_entity.pdbx_description
1 polymer ?
#
loop_
_entity_poly.entity_id
_entity_poly.type
_entity_poly.pdbx_seq_one_letter_code
_entity_poly.pdbx_strand_id
1 'polypeptide(L)'
;MKKDFLLTTLFSCWAILAAANAAHAQAGSAEQARLQRNLDIMELVLDRLLEVQSAPGLRWSAPATRATYLPGFGVLFKVPSAQNISFFEFGRETRGNSARVRQEYFASGSGAATNMLPEKNSRDEAILDFFAHWTGTLDYLNENERIAIYRDSRPEVSALFDFGGETTRRVESGEEEMLALVRQPDLAALHTGKLDRAQFQSRMQSKKMNADDHDLSRIAAAIGRAVSNRAGEARGIYLENYGAVFFTNAQLGRSFMENFWLEDEAERPEKAVDFEEFKTAAQIMAELKRRAEQHAQRMQIVVNERQQNWQSEYGQLKNKLIDIITQQSPALPRLQPQEWIVLVTDLLDAPPHQPNQLIYRIKKQDAEDFNAQKISREQLLKKISYTEN
;
A
#
# COMPACT_ATOMS: atom_id res chain seq x y z
N MET A 1 21.21 0.18 -60.43
CA MET A 1 22.23 -0.77 -59.91
C MET A 1 22.99 -0.28 -58.68
N LYS A 2 23.65 0.90 -58.64
CA LYS A 2 24.32 1.35 -57.39
C LYS A 2 23.38 1.93 -56.30
N LYS A 3 22.19 2.44 -56.68
CA LYS A 3 21.20 2.99 -55.72
C LYS A 3 20.41 1.90 -54.97
N ASP A 4 20.17 0.77 -55.63
CA ASP A 4 19.33 -0.32 -55.09
C ASP A 4 20.05 -1.11 -53.98
N PHE A 5 21.39 -1.14 -54.02
CA PHE A 5 22.23 -1.80 -53.02
C PHE A 5 22.34 -1.01 -51.70
N LEU A 6 22.30 0.32 -51.76
CA LEU A 6 22.34 1.20 -50.58
C LEU A 6 21.01 1.21 -49.81
N LEU A 7 19.89 1.12 -50.53
CA LEU A 7 18.56 1.06 -49.91
C LEU A 7 18.30 -0.26 -49.17
N THR A 8 18.82 -1.38 -49.68
CA THR A 8 18.68 -2.69 -49.03
C THR A 8 19.54 -2.84 -47.77
N THR A 9 20.73 -2.22 -47.73
CA THR A 9 21.59 -2.22 -46.52
C THR A 9 21.08 -1.28 -45.42
N LEU A 10 20.46 -0.15 -45.78
CA LEU A 10 19.84 0.73 -44.79
C LEU A 10 18.58 0.11 -44.16
N PHE A 11 17.79 -0.64 -44.93
CA PHE A 11 16.62 -1.35 -44.42
C PHE A 11 16.98 -2.48 -43.44
N SER A 12 18.05 -3.24 -43.72
CA SER A 12 18.49 -4.33 -42.83
C SER A 12 19.04 -3.80 -41.50
N CYS A 13 19.80 -2.70 -41.50
CA CYS A 13 20.24 -2.05 -40.26
C CYS A 13 19.07 -1.54 -39.41
N TRP A 14 18.03 -0.98 -40.04
CA TRP A 14 16.85 -0.50 -39.32
C TRP A 14 16.04 -1.65 -38.69
N ALA A 15 15.88 -2.76 -39.42
CA ALA A 15 15.20 -3.96 -38.91
C ALA A 15 15.95 -4.59 -37.72
N ILE A 16 17.29 -4.63 -37.74
CA ILE A 16 18.10 -5.12 -36.61
C ILE A 16 17.94 -4.22 -35.38
N LEU A 17 17.94 -2.90 -35.58
CA LEU A 17 17.76 -1.93 -34.49
C LEU A 17 16.35 -2.02 -33.86
N ALA A 18 15.32 -2.20 -34.69
CA ALA A 18 13.95 -2.38 -34.23
C ALA A 18 13.74 -3.70 -33.47
N ALA A 19 14.33 -4.80 -33.96
CA ALA A 19 14.27 -6.10 -33.29
C ALA A 19 15.02 -6.10 -31.94
N ALA A 20 16.17 -5.41 -31.87
CA ALA A 20 16.92 -5.25 -30.63
C ALA A 20 16.12 -4.45 -29.58
N ASN A 21 15.49 -3.35 -29.99
CA ASN A 21 14.63 -2.55 -29.10
C ASN A 21 13.38 -3.32 -28.63
N ALA A 22 12.77 -4.12 -29.50
CA ALA A 22 11.62 -4.95 -29.14
C ALA A 22 12.00 -6.07 -28.15
N ALA A 23 13.15 -6.72 -28.34
CA ALA A 23 13.67 -7.73 -27.42
C ALA A 23 14.04 -7.13 -26.06
N HIS A 24 14.64 -5.92 -26.03
CA HIS A 24 14.94 -5.20 -24.79
C HIS A 24 13.67 -4.81 -24.02
N ALA A 25 12.63 -4.35 -24.72
CA ALA A 25 11.34 -4.02 -24.12
C ALA A 25 10.62 -5.24 -23.56
N GLN A 26 10.70 -6.40 -24.24
CA GLN A 26 10.16 -7.67 -23.74
C GLN A 26 10.96 -8.24 -22.55
N ALA A 27 12.28 -8.10 -22.56
CA ALA A 27 13.12 -8.51 -21.43
C ALA A 27 12.82 -7.66 -20.18
N GLY A 28 12.68 -6.33 -20.34
CA GLY A 28 12.33 -5.43 -19.26
C GLY A 28 10.95 -5.73 -18.64
N SER A 29 9.95 -6.09 -19.45
CA SER A 29 8.62 -6.43 -18.92
C SER A 29 8.59 -7.79 -18.20
N ALA A 30 9.33 -8.79 -18.68
CA ALA A 30 9.44 -10.09 -18.02
C ALA A 30 10.20 -10.00 -16.69
N GLU A 31 11.28 -9.19 -16.66
CA GLU A 31 12.05 -8.95 -15.44
C GLU A 31 11.23 -8.18 -14.40
N GLN A 32 10.49 -7.14 -14.81
CA GLN A 32 9.59 -6.40 -13.94
C GLN A 32 8.47 -7.29 -13.38
N ALA A 33 7.90 -8.19 -14.20
CA ALA A 33 6.90 -9.15 -13.75
C ALA A 33 7.49 -10.18 -12.75
N ARG A 34 8.74 -10.61 -12.94
CA ARG A 34 9.45 -11.49 -11.99
C ARG A 34 9.75 -10.76 -10.69
N LEU A 35 10.21 -9.51 -10.76
CA LEU A 35 10.45 -8.64 -9.62
C LEU A 35 9.17 -8.50 -8.79
N GLN A 36 8.07 -8.06 -9.42
CA GLN A 36 6.79 -7.86 -8.73
C GLN A 36 6.32 -9.15 -8.03
N ARG A 37 6.36 -10.29 -8.74
CA ARG A 37 5.99 -11.59 -8.15
C ARG A 37 6.83 -11.94 -6.92
N ASN A 38 8.14 -11.69 -6.97
CA ASN A 38 9.01 -11.97 -5.83
C ASN A 38 8.72 -11.04 -4.65
N LEU A 39 8.41 -9.76 -4.93
CA LEU A 39 7.98 -8.82 -3.90
C LEU A 39 6.67 -9.27 -3.25
N ASP A 40 5.66 -9.67 -4.04
CA ASP A 40 4.37 -10.15 -3.53
C ASP A 40 4.54 -11.39 -2.61
N ILE A 41 5.43 -12.31 -2.98
CA ILE A 41 5.75 -13.48 -2.14
C ILE A 41 6.40 -13.03 -0.84
N MET A 42 7.32 -12.08 -0.88
CA MET A 42 8.01 -11.57 0.31
C MET A 42 7.10 -10.80 1.25
N GLU A 43 6.15 -10.02 0.71
CA GLU A 43 5.08 -9.40 1.50
C GLU A 43 4.34 -10.46 2.32
N LEU A 44 3.89 -11.54 1.67
CA LEU A 44 3.18 -12.65 2.33
C LEU A 44 4.04 -13.34 3.40
N VAL A 45 5.33 -13.52 3.13
CA VAL A 45 6.26 -14.14 4.08
C VAL A 45 6.46 -13.24 5.29
N LEU A 46 6.70 -11.94 5.10
CA LEU A 46 6.85 -10.98 6.20
C LEU A 46 5.58 -10.90 7.05
N ASP A 47 4.41 -10.86 6.44
CA ASP A 47 3.13 -10.87 7.15
C ASP A 47 2.98 -12.11 8.06
N ARG A 48 3.45 -13.27 7.59
CA ARG A 48 3.43 -14.52 8.36
C ARG A 48 4.47 -14.53 9.48
N LEU A 49 5.71 -14.12 9.19
CA LEU A 49 6.82 -14.15 10.14
C LEU A 49 6.66 -13.15 11.27
N LEU A 50 6.13 -11.96 10.97
CA LEU A 50 5.92 -10.91 11.96
C LEU A 50 4.60 -11.07 12.71
N GLU A 51 3.91 -12.19 12.49
CA GLU A 51 2.59 -12.48 13.05
C GLU A 51 1.69 -11.24 12.97
N VAL A 52 1.60 -10.61 11.80
CA VAL A 52 0.59 -9.57 11.51
C VAL A 52 -0.82 -10.22 11.46
N GLN A 53 -1.00 -11.37 12.12
CA GLN A 53 -2.21 -12.14 12.20
C GLN A 53 -3.25 -11.37 13.00
N SER A 54 -4.13 -10.72 12.25
CA SER A 54 -5.49 -10.53 12.69
C SER A 54 -6.12 -11.90 12.98
N ALA A 55 -6.77 -12.05 14.13
CA ALA A 55 -7.45 -13.27 14.57
C ALA A 55 -8.21 -13.98 13.42
N PRO A 56 -8.25 -15.33 13.41
CA PRO A 56 -8.93 -16.10 12.39
C PRO A 56 -10.44 -15.82 12.44
N GLY A 57 -10.99 -15.10 11.45
CA GLY A 57 -12.43 -14.92 11.32
C GLY A 57 -12.92 -13.78 10.44
N LEU A 58 -12.26 -12.62 10.41
CA LEU A 58 -12.71 -11.45 9.64
C LEU A 58 -11.53 -10.69 9.02
N ARG A 59 -11.07 -11.14 7.84
CA ARG A 59 -10.06 -10.44 7.03
C ARG A 59 -10.73 -9.59 5.96
N TRP A 60 -11.34 -8.47 6.34
CA TRP A 60 -12.01 -7.62 5.33
C TRP A 60 -11.14 -6.45 4.85
N SER A 61 -10.10 -6.02 5.58
CA SER A 61 -9.19 -4.95 5.08
C SER A 61 -7.95 -4.66 5.95
N ALA A 62 -7.38 -5.64 6.67
CA ALA A 62 -6.18 -5.37 7.45
C ALA A 62 -5.05 -4.88 6.51
N PRO A 63 -4.33 -3.79 6.82
CA PRO A 63 -3.18 -3.38 6.03
C PRO A 63 -2.18 -4.53 6.03
N ALA A 64 -1.73 -4.93 4.84
CA ALA A 64 -0.69 -5.93 4.64
C ALA A 64 0.68 -5.24 4.50
N THR A 65 1.75 -5.99 4.69
CA THR A 65 3.09 -5.52 4.31
C THR A 65 3.09 -5.13 2.84
N ARG A 66 3.67 -3.98 2.52
CA ARG A 66 3.82 -3.48 1.15
C ARG A 66 5.27 -3.31 0.79
N ALA A 67 5.68 -3.88 -0.33
CA ALA A 67 7.00 -3.77 -0.90
C ALA A 67 6.99 -2.72 -2.00
N THR A 68 7.99 -1.85 -2.00
CA THR A 68 8.21 -0.85 -3.03
C THR A 68 9.64 -0.96 -3.52
N TYR A 69 9.81 -1.21 -4.82
CA TYR A 69 11.11 -1.10 -5.45
C TYR A 69 11.40 0.36 -5.81
N LEU A 70 12.54 0.85 -5.35
CA LEU A 70 13.02 2.21 -5.54
C LEU A 70 14.34 2.14 -6.32
N PRO A 71 14.33 2.41 -7.65
CA PRO A 71 15.54 2.26 -8.48
C PRO A 71 16.72 3.07 -7.95
N GLY A 72 17.86 2.40 -7.72
CA GLY A 72 19.08 2.98 -7.14
C GLY A 72 19.13 2.95 -5.61
N PHE A 73 18.02 2.68 -4.93
CA PHE A 73 17.99 2.37 -3.50
C PHE A 73 17.84 0.88 -3.24
N GLY A 74 16.95 0.20 -3.97
CA GLY A 74 16.59 -1.21 -3.76
C GLY A 74 15.15 -1.38 -3.30
N VAL A 75 14.88 -2.31 -2.38
CA VAL A 75 13.52 -2.67 -1.95
C VAL A 75 13.23 -2.10 -0.57
N LEU A 76 12.06 -1.50 -0.41
CA LEU A 76 11.55 -1.07 0.88
C LEU A 76 10.25 -1.79 1.20
N PHE A 77 10.24 -2.55 2.30
CA PHE A 77 9.05 -3.15 2.87
C PHE A 77 8.47 -2.24 3.95
N LYS A 78 7.26 -1.74 3.76
CA LYS A 78 6.45 -1.06 4.76
C LYS A 78 5.56 -2.10 5.44
N VAL A 79 5.92 -2.46 6.67
CA VAL A 79 5.14 -3.33 7.54
C VAL A 79 4.23 -2.46 8.40
N PRO A 80 2.91 -2.68 8.40
CA PRO A 80 2.03 -1.94 9.28
C PRO A 80 2.28 -2.33 10.75
N SER A 81 2.22 -1.38 11.68
CA SER A 81 1.96 -1.75 13.07
C SER A 81 0.60 -2.44 13.11
N ALA A 82 0.49 -3.57 13.80
CA ALA A 82 -0.76 -4.31 13.96
C ALA A 82 -1.91 -3.33 14.24
N GLN A 83 -2.80 -3.15 13.27
CA GLN A 83 -3.94 -2.25 13.43
C GLN A 83 -5.08 -2.99 14.12
N ASN A 84 -5.86 -2.24 14.88
CA ASN A 84 -7.09 -2.69 15.53
C ASN A 84 -7.97 -3.47 14.55
N ILE A 85 -8.17 -4.75 14.85
CA ILE A 85 -9.26 -5.50 14.22
C ILE A 85 -10.54 -4.98 14.85
N SER A 86 -11.33 -4.24 14.09
CA SER A 86 -12.70 -3.95 14.48
C SER A 86 -13.53 -5.20 14.17
N PHE A 87 -13.94 -5.95 15.20
CA PHE A 87 -14.80 -7.10 15.03
C PHE A 87 -16.25 -6.60 14.85
N PHE A 88 -16.86 -6.96 13.73
CA PHE A 88 -18.31 -6.86 13.52
C PHE A 88 -18.86 -8.29 13.39
N GLU A 89 -19.48 -8.82 14.44
CA GLU A 89 -20.18 -10.11 14.37
C GLU A 89 -21.66 -9.89 14.06
N PHE A 90 -22.12 -10.40 12.92
CA PHE A 90 -23.53 -10.34 12.51
C PHE A 90 -24.27 -11.56 13.04
N GLY A 91 -24.81 -11.46 14.27
CA GLY A 91 -25.71 -12.46 14.82
C GLY A 91 -27.14 -12.31 14.27
N ARG A 92 -27.71 -13.39 13.71
CA ARG A 92 -29.13 -13.47 13.35
C ARG A 92 -29.85 -14.39 14.33
N GLU A 93 -30.44 -13.83 15.38
CA GLU A 93 -31.24 -14.61 16.32
C GLU A 93 -32.71 -14.64 15.86
N THR A 94 -33.20 -15.84 15.51
CA THR A 94 -34.58 -16.10 15.17
C THR A 94 -35.39 -16.40 16.43
N ARG A 95 -36.00 -15.38 17.06
CA ARG A 95 -37.18 -15.59 17.91
C ARG A 95 -38.01 -14.32 18.13
N GLY A 96 -39.23 -14.34 17.59
CA GLY A 96 -40.38 -13.55 18.05
C GLY A 96 -40.42 -12.08 17.65
N ASN A 97 -40.95 -11.79 16.45
CA ASN A 97 -41.64 -10.58 15.95
C ASN A 97 -41.23 -9.15 16.37
N SER A 98 -40.07 -8.94 16.98
CA SER A 98 -39.45 -7.63 17.07
C SER A 98 -37.95 -7.81 17.04
N ALA A 99 -37.33 -7.43 15.91
CA ALA A 99 -35.89 -7.39 15.77
C ALA A 99 -35.34 -6.32 16.72
N ARG A 100 -34.84 -6.75 17.88
CA ARG A 100 -33.98 -5.94 18.74
C ARG A 100 -32.58 -6.55 18.66
N VAL A 101 -31.64 -5.73 18.21
CA VAL A 101 -30.22 -6.09 18.17
C VAL A 101 -29.74 -6.25 19.60
N ARG A 102 -29.50 -7.48 20.04
CA ARG A 102 -28.89 -7.79 21.34
C ARG A 102 -27.52 -8.38 21.08
N GLN A 103 -26.49 -7.69 21.56
CA GLN A 103 -25.09 -8.06 21.43
C GLN A 103 -24.69 -8.88 22.66
N GLU A 104 -24.38 -10.16 22.48
CA GLU A 104 -23.74 -10.97 23.50
C GLU A 104 -22.26 -11.13 23.16
N TYR A 105 -21.40 -10.69 24.09
CA TYR A 105 -19.95 -10.78 23.96
C TYR A 105 -19.50 -12.21 24.24
N PHE A 106 -18.96 -12.90 23.24
CA PHE A 106 -17.97 -13.93 23.51
C PHE A 106 -16.67 -13.24 23.91
N ALA A 107 -16.54 -12.95 25.21
CA ALA A 107 -15.24 -12.92 25.83
C ALA A 107 -14.66 -14.33 25.68
N SER A 108 -13.86 -14.56 24.63
CA SER A 108 -12.91 -15.65 24.66
C SER A 108 -12.10 -15.44 25.95
N GLY A 109 -12.05 -16.51 26.74
CA GLY A 109 -11.75 -16.44 28.17
C GLY A 109 -10.60 -15.50 28.52
N SER A 110 -10.83 -14.75 29.59
CA SER A 110 -9.81 -14.21 30.49
C SER A 110 -8.53 -15.07 30.49
N GLY A 111 -7.52 -14.68 29.72
CA GLY A 111 -6.23 -15.36 29.71
C GLY A 111 -5.33 -15.21 28.47
N ALA A 112 -5.83 -14.82 27.29
CA ALA A 112 -5.06 -15.01 26.04
C ALA A 112 -4.88 -13.77 25.13
N ALA A 113 -5.20 -12.56 25.57
CA ALA A 113 -5.08 -11.34 24.75
C ALA A 113 -3.96 -10.39 25.19
N THR A 114 -3.09 -10.79 26.13
CA THR A 114 -2.07 -9.89 26.70
C THR A 114 -0.69 -9.94 26.03
N ASN A 115 -0.42 -10.82 25.06
CA ASN A 115 0.90 -10.88 24.37
C ASN A 115 0.75 -11.36 22.92
N MET A 116 0.19 -10.56 22.01
CA MET A 116 0.09 -10.91 20.57
C MET A 116 1.12 -10.19 19.69
N LEU A 117 2.12 -9.54 20.27
CA LEU A 117 3.31 -9.14 19.53
C LEU A 117 4.47 -9.99 20.04
N PRO A 118 5.26 -10.63 19.15
CA PRO A 118 6.50 -11.27 19.55
C PRO A 118 7.32 -10.29 20.39
N GLU A 119 7.88 -10.78 21.51
CA GLU A 119 8.90 -10.02 22.27
C GLU A 119 9.95 -9.48 21.30
N LYS A 120 10.54 -8.32 21.60
CA LYS A 120 11.53 -7.66 20.73
C LYS A 120 12.55 -8.62 20.14
N ASN A 121 13.05 -9.55 20.96
CA ASN A 121 14.01 -10.58 20.54
C ASN A 121 13.44 -11.53 19.46
N SER A 122 12.20 -12.00 19.62
CA SER A 122 11.55 -12.84 18.60
C SER A 122 11.23 -12.09 17.30
N ARG A 123 11.06 -10.76 17.34
CA ARG A 123 10.88 -9.96 16.12
C ARG A 123 12.18 -9.81 15.33
N ASP A 124 13.26 -9.47 16.02
CA ASP A 124 14.58 -9.33 15.38
C ASP A 124 15.01 -10.68 14.78
N GLU A 125 14.72 -11.80 15.45
CA GLU A 125 14.93 -13.14 14.90
C GLU A 125 14.09 -13.42 13.66
N ALA A 126 12.80 -13.08 13.65
CA ALA A 126 11.93 -13.24 12.49
C ALA A 126 12.42 -12.43 11.27
N ILE A 127 12.91 -11.21 11.50
CA ILE A 127 13.49 -10.36 10.45
C ILE A 127 14.80 -10.95 9.92
N LEU A 128 15.66 -11.46 10.81
CA LEU A 128 16.89 -12.13 10.39
C LEU A 128 16.58 -13.39 9.57
N ASP A 129 15.58 -14.18 9.98
CA ASP A 129 15.13 -15.35 9.22
C ASP A 129 14.56 -14.97 7.86
N PHE A 130 13.83 -13.86 7.77
CA PHE A 130 13.38 -13.32 6.50
C PHE A 130 14.56 -13.04 5.56
N PHE A 131 15.56 -12.29 6.02
CA PHE A 131 16.74 -11.99 5.21
C PHE A 131 17.49 -13.26 4.81
N ALA A 132 17.72 -14.18 5.75
CA ALA A 132 18.51 -15.38 5.54
C ALA A 132 17.89 -16.38 4.54
N HIS A 133 16.56 -16.43 4.41
CA HIS A 133 15.92 -17.48 3.61
C HIS A 133 15.22 -16.97 2.35
N TRP A 134 14.74 -15.73 2.35
CA TRP A 134 13.80 -15.27 1.32
C TRP A 134 14.40 -14.26 0.37
N THR A 135 15.36 -13.46 0.82
CA THR A 135 15.92 -12.38 -0.01
C THR A 135 16.89 -12.85 -1.09
N GLY A 136 17.31 -14.11 -1.07
CA GLY A 136 18.18 -14.68 -2.11
C GLY A 136 17.54 -14.69 -3.50
N THR A 137 16.21 -14.52 -3.59
CA THR A 137 15.50 -14.40 -4.87
C THR A 137 15.48 -12.97 -5.44
N LEU A 138 16.14 -12.01 -4.78
CA LEU A 138 16.33 -10.63 -5.26
C LEU A 138 17.71 -10.48 -5.93
N ASP A 139 18.06 -11.45 -6.78
CA ASP A 139 19.33 -11.56 -7.49
C ASP A 139 19.56 -10.46 -8.54
N TYR A 140 18.51 -9.70 -8.87
CA TYR A 140 18.53 -8.56 -9.78
C TYR A 140 18.86 -7.21 -9.10
N LEU A 141 18.98 -7.16 -7.77
CA LEU A 141 19.42 -5.95 -7.08
C LEU A 141 20.90 -5.68 -7.35
N ASN A 142 21.23 -4.43 -7.63
CA ASN A 142 22.61 -4.02 -7.84
C ASN A 142 23.40 -4.06 -6.52
N GLU A 143 24.73 -4.15 -6.59
CA GLU A 143 25.62 -4.22 -5.41
C GLU A 143 25.50 -3.00 -4.47
N ASN A 144 25.01 -1.87 -4.97
CA ASN A 144 24.80 -0.65 -4.19
C ASN A 144 23.39 -0.56 -3.57
N GLU A 145 22.48 -1.43 -3.99
CA GLU A 145 21.10 -1.44 -3.52
C GLU A 145 20.97 -2.17 -2.19
N ARG A 146 19.89 -1.85 -1.49
CA ARG A 146 19.61 -2.23 -0.12
C ARG A 146 18.20 -2.80 -0.03
N ILE A 147 17.98 -3.59 1.01
CA ILE A 147 16.66 -4.00 1.44
C ILE A 147 16.40 -3.37 2.79
N ALA A 148 15.28 -2.66 2.90
CA ALA A 148 14.85 -2.01 4.11
C ALA A 148 13.50 -2.55 4.55
N ILE A 149 13.34 -2.77 5.86
CA ILE A 149 12.07 -3.08 6.49
C ILE A 149 11.74 -1.92 7.43
N TYR A 150 10.69 -1.20 7.09
CA TYR A 150 10.15 -0.07 7.82
C TYR A 150 8.86 -0.48 8.52
N ARG A 151 8.72 -0.13 9.80
CA ARG A 151 7.46 -0.32 10.53
C ARG A 151 6.75 1.01 10.67
N ASP A 152 5.55 1.08 10.10
CA ASP A 152 4.65 2.22 10.30
C ASP A 152 4.05 2.12 11.71
N SER A 153 4.58 2.84 12.71
CA SER A 153 4.01 2.85 14.06
C SER A 153 2.91 3.89 14.17
N ARG A 154 1.69 3.51 13.79
CA ARG A 154 0.54 4.36 14.09
C ARG A 154 0.21 4.23 15.58
N PRO A 155 -0.23 5.31 16.25
CA PRO A 155 -0.84 5.16 17.57
C PRO A 155 -1.99 4.15 17.48
N GLU A 156 -1.87 3.07 18.24
CA GLU A 156 -2.95 2.10 18.43
C GLU A 156 -4.03 2.76 19.31
N VAL A 157 -4.98 3.46 18.69
CA VAL A 157 -6.20 3.88 19.40
C VAL A 157 -7.18 2.73 19.38
N SER A 158 -7.01 1.76 20.28
CA SER A 158 -8.02 0.72 20.50
C SER A 158 -9.20 1.32 21.26
N ALA A 159 -10.26 1.69 20.54
CA ALA A 159 -11.54 2.03 21.17
C ALA A 159 -12.31 0.72 21.42
N LEU A 160 -12.27 0.22 22.65
CA LEU A 160 -13.20 -0.79 23.14
C LEU A 160 -14.47 -0.08 23.58
N PHE A 161 -15.53 -0.21 22.80
CA PHE A 161 -16.85 0.29 23.17
C PHE A 161 -17.58 -0.78 23.99
N ASP A 162 -17.63 -0.60 25.31
CA ASP A 162 -18.57 -1.32 26.17
C ASP A 162 -19.85 -0.45 26.33
N PHE A 163 -21.02 -1.04 26.13
CA PHE A 163 -22.32 -0.37 26.32
C PHE A 163 -22.59 0.00 27.80
N GLY A 164 -21.70 -0.38 28.74
CA GLY A 164 -21.76 -0.03 30.16
C GLY A 164 -21.09 1.29 30.59
N GLY A 165 -20.38 1.98 29.68
CA GLY A 165 -19.65 3.21 30.00
C GLY A 165 -18.15 3.08 29.72
N GLU A 166 -17.61 4.12 29.08
CA GLU A 166 -16.32 4.15 28.38
C GLU A 166 -15.13 3.57 29.15
N THR A 167 -14.45 2.59 28.53
CA THR A 167 -13.01 2.37 28.74
C THR A 167 -12.29 2.46 27.40
N THR A 168 -11.98 3.69 26.98
CA THR A 168 -10.99 3.93 25.94
C THR A 168 -9.60 3.70 26.54
N ARG A 169 -9.01 2.52 26.34
CA ARG A 169 -7.59 2.31 26.65
C ARG A 169 -6.78 2.79 25.46
N ARG A 170 -6.25 4.02 25.55
CA ARG A 170 -5.25 4.50 24.60
C ARG A 170 -3.96 3.71 24.84
N VAL A 171 -3.57 2.88 23.88
CA VAL A 171 -2.23 2.30 23.87
C VAL A 171 -1.30 3.37 23.30
N GLU A 172 -0.23 3.69 24.04
CA GLU A 172 0.76 4.63 23.54
C GLU A 172 1.42 4.06 22.29
N SER A 173 1.48 4.89 21.24
CA SER A 173 2.17 4.57 19.99
C SER A 173 3.59 4.13 20.29
N GLY A 174 4.01 2.98 19.76
CA GLY A 174 5.44 2.69 19.65
C GLY A 174 6.14 3.76 18.82
N GLU A 175 7.42 4.01 19.11
CA GLU A 175 8.27 4.86 18.26
C GLU A 175 8.36 4.26 16.85
N GLU A 176 8.46 5.11 15.83
CA GLU A 176 8.66 4.70 14.44
C GLU A 176 10.06 4.11 14.29
N GLU A 177 10.16 2.91 13.74
CA GLU A 177 11.44 2.19 13.66
C GLU A 177 11.65 1.65 12.24
N MET A 178 12.74 2.08 11.61
CA MET A 178 13.36 1.28 10.55
C MET A 178 13.97 0.06 11.24
N LEU A 179 13.26 -1.05 11.13
CA LEU A 179 13.57 -2.29 11.83
C LEU A 179 14.90 -2.86 11.33
N ALA A 180 15.13 -2.79 10.02
CA ALA A 180 16.36 -3.28 9.42
C ALA A 180 16.68 -2.62 8.09
N LEU A 181 17.97 -2.41 7.83
CA LEU A 181 18.52 -2.02 6.55
C LEU A 181 19.77 -2.85 6.27
N VAL A 182 19.77 -3.53 5.12
CA VAL A 182 20.83 -4.45 4.72
C VAL A 182 21.24 -4.18 3.28
N ARG A 183 22.54 -4.23 2.99
CA ARG A 183 23.05 -4.09 1.61
C ARG A 183 23.02 -5.43 0.87
N GLN A 184 22.79 -5.38 -0.44
CA GLN A 184 22.77 -6.57 -1.29
C GLN A 184 24.03 -7.46 -1.14
N PRO A 185 25.27 -6.92 -1.07
CA PRO A 185 26.46 -7.76 -0.95
C PRO A 185 26.54 -8.54 0.36
N ASP A 186 26.00 -7.98 1.46
CA ASP A 186 25.95 -8.68 2.75
C ASP A 186 24.95 -9.83 2.72
N LEU A 187 23.82 -9.66 2.01
CA LEU A 187 22.87 -10.75 1.75
C LEU A 187 23.51 -11.85 0.91
N ALA A 188 24.16 -11.50 -0.19
CA ALA A 188 24.86 -12.46 -1.03
C ALA A 188 25.95 -13.22 -0.23
N ALA A 189 26.68 -12.53 0.65
CA ALA A 189 27.67 -13.14 1.52
C ALA A 189 27.04 -14.09 2.55
N LEU A 190 25.88 -13.75 3.11
CA LEU A 190 25.10 -14.63 4.00
C LEU A 190 24.66 -15.90 3.26
N HIS A 191 24.03 -15.75 2.10
CA HIS A 191 23.51 -16.88 1.29
C HIS A 191 24.60 -17.82 0.79
N THR A 192 25.81 -17.30 0.56
CA THR A 192 26.98 -18.09 0.14
C THR A 192 27.79 -18.64 1.32
N GLY A 193 27.38 -18.38 2.57
CA GLY A 193 28.08 -18.80 3.78
C GLY A 193 29.42 -18.09 4.02
N LYS A 194 29.73 -17.02 3.28
CA LYS A 194 30.91 -16.15 3.51
C LYS A 194 30.76 -15.29 4.76
N LEU A 195 29.52 -15.06 5.18
CA LEU A 195 29.13 -14.31 6.35
C LEU A 195 28.25 -15.23 7.20
N ASP A 196 28.60 -15.43 8.47
CA ASP A 196 27.73 -16.15 9.38
C ASP A 196 26.58 -15.25 9.88
N ARG A 197 25.60 -15.86 10.55
CA ARG A 197 24.40 -15.16 11.05
C ARG A 197 24.73 -14.04 12.04
N ALA A 198 25.71 -14.23 12.92
CA ALA A 198 26.08 -13.24 13.92
C ALA A 198 26.81 -12.04 13.28
N GLN A 199 27.70 -12.31 12.34
CA GLN A 199 28.36 -11.28 11.53
C GLN A 199 27.34 -10.50 10.71
N PHE A 200 26.37 -11.18 10.10
CA PHE A 200 25.28 -10.53 9.37
C PHE A 200 24.44 -9.62 10.25
N GLN A 201 24.00 -10.11 11.40
CA GLN A 201 23.23 -9.33 12.36
C GLN A 201 24.00 -8.07 12.81
N SER A 202 25.32 -8.15 12.99
CA SER A 202 26.15 -6.98 13.35
C SER A 202 26.25 -5.93 12.24
N ARG A 203 26.03 -6.31 10.97
CA ARG A 203 26.03 -5.40 9.81
C ARG A 203 24.66 -4.84 9.49
N MET A 204 23.59 -5.48 9.98
CA MET A 204 22.22 -4.99 9.86
C MET A 204 22.09 -3.69 10.64
N GLN A 205 21.65 -2.63 9.95
CA GLN A 205 21.41 -1.34 10.60
C GLN A 205 19.95 -1.27 11.06
N SER A 206 19.73 -1.12 12.36
CA SER A 206 18.44 -0.69 12.92
C SER A 206 18.50 0.81 13.16
N LYS A 207 17.52 1.57 12.66
CA LYS A 207 17.46 3.02 12.87
C LYS A 207 16.10 3.39 13.43
N LYS A 208 16.07 3.87 14.67
CA LYS A 208 14.90 4.58 15.17
C LYS A 208 14.72 5.84 14.32
N MET A 209 13.52 6.04 13.80
CA MET A 209 13.23 7.29 13.15
C MET A 209 13.09 8.36 14.22
N ASN A 210 13.75 9.50 13.99
CA ASN A 210 13.48 10.68 14.79
C ASN A 210 12.07 11.14 14.42
N ALA A 211 11.09 10.81 15.26
CA ALA A 211 9.74 11.36 15.17
C ALA A 211 9.74 12.90 15.17
N ASP A 212 10.81 13.50 15.71
CA ASP A 212 11.00 14.95 15.82
C ASP A 212 11.65 15.63 14.61
N ASP A 213 11.75 14.96 13.45
CA ASP A 213 12.24 15.64 12.24
C ASP A 213 11.17 16.61 11.70
N HIS A 214 11.20 17.83 12.24
CA HIS A 214 10.24 18.89 11.96
C HIS A 214 10.07 19.18 10.46
N ASP A 215 11.13 19.03 9.67
CA ASP A 215 11.10 19.25 8.23
C ASP A 215 10.27 18.18 7.52
N LEU A 216 10.52 16.90 7.82
CA LEU A 216 9.73 15.78 7.28
C LEU A 216 8.27 15.86 7.75
N SER A 217 8.04 16.12 9.03
CA SER A 217 6.70 16.20 9.61
C SER A 217 5.84 17.32 9.00
N ARG A 218 6.45 18.46 8.67
CA ARG A 218 5.74 19.57 8.00
C ARG A 218 5.24 19.16 6.61
N ILE A 219 6.09 18.52 5.81
CA ILE A 219 5.73 18.09 4.45
C ILE A 219 4.72 16.94 4.51
N ALA A 220 4.94 15.98 5.40
CA ALA A 220 4.03 14.90 5.66
C ALA A 220 2.63 15.43 6.03
N ALA A 221 2.52 16.42 6.92
CA ALA A 221 1.26 17.05 7.24
C ALA A 221 0.61 17.74 6.01
N ALA A 222 1.40 18.36 5.12
CA ALA A 222 0.90 18.95 3.88
C ALA A 222 0.36 17.90 2.91
N ILE A 223 1.08 16.77 2.76
CA ILE A 223 0.63 15.62 1.96
C ILE A 223 -0.68 15.06 2.53
N GLY A 224 -0.72 14.79 3.85
CA GLY A 224 -1.90 14.25 4.53
C GLY A 224 -3.15 15.11 4.35
N ARG A 225 -3.02 16.44 4.36
CA ARG A 225 -4.16 17.34 4.07
C ARG A 225 -4.69 17.21 2.64
N ALA A 226 -3.85 16.81 1.69
CA ALA A 226 -4.20 16.78 0.28
C ALA A 226 -4.76 15.45 -0.21
N VAL A 227 -4.40 14.34 0.44
CA VAL A 227 -5.00 13.01 0.21
C VAL A 227 -6.40 12.84 0.85
N SER A 228 -6.95 13.90 1.45
CA SER A 228 -8.25 13.95 2.13
C SER A 228 -8.26 13.17 3.46
N ASN A 229 -8.81 13.83 4.50
CA ASN A 229 -8.73 13.50 5.95
C ASN A 229 -9.19 12.09 6.40
N ARG A 230 -9.58 11.17 5.51
CA ARG A 230 -10.13 9.86 5.89
C ARG A 230 -9.13 8.69 5.86
N ALA A 231 -8.05 8.77 5.09
CA ALA A 231 -7.23 7.60 4.77
C ALA A 231 -5.90 7.45 5.54
N GLY A 232 -5.46 8.46 6.29
CA GLY A 232 -4.31 8.35 7.20
C GLY A 232 -3.35 9.53 7.14
N GLU A 233 -2.46 9.59 8.12
CA GLU A 233 -1.35 10.54 8.18
C GLU A 233 -0.27 10.13 7.17
N ALA A 234 0.25 11.10 6.42
CA ALA A 234 1.48 10.87 5.67
C ALA A 234 2.66 10.90 6.63
N ARG A 235 3.77 10.26 6.25
CA ARG A 235 5.01 10.17 7.03
C ARG A 235 6.21 10.29 6.11
N GLY A 236 7.36 10.70 6.63
CA GLY A 236 8.58 10.91 5.85
C GLY A 236 9.79 10.28 6.51
N ILE A 237 10.71 9.75 5.70
CA ILE A 237 11.97 9.14 6.15
C ILE A 237 13.13 9.65 5.31
N TYR A 238 14.29 9.90 5.91
CA TYR A 238 15.53 10.12 5.17
C TYR A 238 16.28 8.81 4.95
N LEU A 239 16.55 8.51 3.68
CA LEU A 239 17.40 7.42 3.22
C LEU A 239 18.76 7.99 2.80
N GLU A 240 19.81 7.53 3.47
CA GLU A 240 21.18 8.00 3.27
C GLU A 240 21.63 7.88 1.80
N ASN A 241 22.15 8.97 1.23
CA ASN A 241 22.62 9.07 -0.17
C ASN A 241 21.54 8.77 -1.22
N TYR A 242 20.27 8.72 -0.83
CA TYR A 242 19.15 8.50 -1.74
C TYR A 242 18.19 9.67 -1.71
N GLY A 243 17.76 10.09 -0.52
CA GLY A 243 16.94 11.28 -0.31
C GLY A 243 15.81 11.09 0.71
N ALA A 244 14.68 11.76 0.51
CA ALA A 244 13.52 11.67 1.40
C ALA A 244 12.43 10.83 0.76
N VAL A 245 11.84 9.90 1.51
CA VAL A 245 10.71 9.08 1.06
C VAL A 245 9.51 9.34 1.96
N PHE A 246 8.40 9.72 1.36
CA PHE A 246 7.14 9.94 2.04
C PHE A 246 6.17 8.78 1.76
N PHE A 247 5.47 8.34 2.78
CA PHE A 247 4.41 7.33 2.68
C PHE A 247 3.09 7.98 3.01
N THR A 248 2.07 7.69 2.23
CA THR A 248 0.71 8.10 2.54
C THR A 248 -0.27 7.07 2.01
N ASN A 249 -1.48 7.11 2.53
CA ASN A 249 -2.60 6.37 1.95
C ASN A 249 -3.57 7.39 1.35
N ALA A 250 -4.23 7.03 0.26
CA ALA A 250 -5.30 7.80 -0.33
C ALA A 250 -6.51 6.90 -0.54
N GLN A 251 -7.68 7.35 -0.13
CA GLN A 251 -8.93 6.71 -0.46
C GLN A 251 -9.64 7.61 -1.48
N LEU A 252 -9.96 7.04 -2.64
CA LEU A 252 -10.60 7.75 -3.74
C LEU A 252 -12.06 7.29 -3.85
N GLY A 253 -12.97 8.25 -3.89
CA GLY A 253 -14.40 8.04 -3.81
C GLY A 253 -14.85 7.60 -2.42
N ARG A 254 -16.14 7.24 -2.32
CA ARG A 254 -16.67 6.52 -1.16
C ARG A 254 -16.16 5.10 -1.17
N SER A 255 -15.90 4.56 0.02
CA SER A 255 -15.49 3.15 0.13
C SER A 255 -16.58 2.25 -0.48
N PHE A 256 -16.19 1.10 -1.03
CA PHE A 256 -17.18 0.12 -1.52
C PHE A 256 -18.21 -0.21 -0.45
N MET A 257 -17.75 -0.35 0.80
CA MET A 257 -18.59 -0.63 1.95
C MET A 257 -19.53 0.54 2.24
N GLU A 258 -19.07 1.79 2.22
CA GLU A 258 -19.96 2.94 2.41
C GLU A 258 -21.09 2.95 1.39
N ASN A 259 -20.82 2.65 0.11
CA ASN A 259 -21.87 2.56 -0.89
C ASN A 259 -22.79 1.35 -0.65
N PHE A 260 -22.21 0.19 -0.34
CA PHE A 260 -22.96 -1.04 -0.06
C PHE A 260 -23.89 -0.88 1.16
N TRP A 261 -23.40 -0.27 2.25
CA TRP A 261 -24.17 -0.04 3.48
C TRP A 261 -25.23 1.04 3.30
N LEU A 262 -24.92 2.15 2.62
CA LEU A 262 -25.90 3.21 2.40
C LEU A 262 -27.03 2.74 1.49
N GLU A 263 -26.77 1.85 0.54
CA GLU A 263 -27.80 1.25 -0.30
C GLU A 263 -28.58 0.15 0.44
N ASP A 264 -27.91 -0.73 1.19
CA ASP A 264 -28.58 -1.77 1.99
C ASP A 264 -29.44 -1.16 3.12
N GLU A 265 -29.05 -0.02 3.70
CA GLU A 265 -29.91 0.72 4.64
C GLU A 265 -31.04 1.48 3.96
N ALA A 266 -30.83 2.07 2.78
CA ALA A 266 -31.91 2.68 2.00
C ALA A 266 -32.93 1.66 1.50
N GLU A 267 -32.50 0.40 1.33
CA GLU A 267 -33.32 -0.72 0.87
C GLU A 267 -33.68 -1.72 1.96
N ARG A 268 -33.33 -1.45 3.24
CA ARG A 268 -33.73 -2.31 4.37
C ARG A 268 -35.20 -2.62 4.18
N PRO A 269 -35.57 -3.88 3.90
CA PRO A 269 -36.92 -4.21 3.55
C PRO A 269 -37.73 -4.19 4.85
N GLU A 270 -38.14 -3.00 5.29
CA GLU A 270 -39.31 -2.86 6.15
C GLU A 270 -40.58 -3.36 5.42
N LYS A 271 -40.48 -3.63 4.12
CA LYS A 271 -41.36 -4.58 3.44
C LYS A 271 -40.60 -5.88 3.20
N ALA A 272 -40.45 -6.68 4.26
CA ALA A 272 -40.22 -8.11 4.12
C ALA A 272 -41.15 -8.59 2.99
N VAL A 273 -40.62 -9.39 2.04
CA VAL A 273 -41.47 -10.01 1.02
C VAL A 273 -42.62 -10.64 1.78
N ASP A 274 -43.83 -10.14 1.57
CA ASP A 274 -45.00 -10.76 2.16
C ASP A 274 -45.21 -12.07 1.40
N PHE A 275 -44.56 -13.12 1.90
CA PHE A 275 -44.60 -14.43 1.27
C PHE A 275 -46.02 -15.01 1.26
N GLU A 276 -46.96 -14.44 2.04
CA GLU A 276 -48.37 -14.82 2.02
C GLU A 276 -49.08 -14.43 0.70
N GLU A 277 -48.56 -13.46 -0.07
CA GLU A 277 -49.14 -13.07 -1.37
C GLU A 277 -48.82 -14.09 -2.49
N PHE A 278 -47.83 -14.96 -2.29
CA PHE A 278 -47.37 -15.89 -3.32
C PHE A 278 -48.01 -17.27 -3.13
N LYS A 279 -48.86 -17.68 -4.07
CA LYS A 279 -49.61 -18.95 -4.00
C LYS A 279 -48.77 -20.18 -4.31
N THR A 280 -47.58 -20.02 -4.89
CA THR A 280 -46.73 -21.13 -5.34
C THR A 280 -45.25 -20.83 -5.19
N ALA A 281 -44.44 -21.88 -4.98
CA ALA A 281 -42.99 -21.80 -4.96
C ALA A 281 -42.40 -21.23 -6.27
N ALA A 282 -43.06 -21.48 -7.41
CA ALA A 282 -42.65 -20.93 -8.71
C ALA A 282 -42.74 -19.39 -8.74
N GLN A 283 -43.79 -18.81 -8.16
CA GLN A 283 -43.94 -17.35 -8.08
C GLN A 283 -42.91 -16.73 -7.12
N ILE A 284 -42.61 -17.38 -5.99
CA ILE A 284 -41.55 -16.96 -5.07
C ILE A 284 -40.19 -16.95 -5.79
N MET A 285 -39.85 -18.03 -6.50
CA MET A 285 -38.58 -18.13 -7.23
C MET A 285 -38.48 -17.11 -8.37
N ALA A 286 -39.58 -16.85 -9.08
CA ALA A 286 -39.62 -15.82 -10.12
C ALA A 286 -39.37 -14.41 -9.55
N GLU A 287 -39.98 -14.09 -8.39
CA GLU A 287 -39.78 -12.81 -7.72
C GLU A 287 -38.36 -12.66 -7.15
N LEU A 288 -37.81 -13.70 -6.52
CA LEU A 288 -36.42 -13.71 -6.07
C LEU A 288 -35.45 -13.51 -7.22
N LYS A 289 -35.68 -14.18 -8.37
CA LYS A 289 -34.88 -14.00 -9.57
C LYS A 289 -34.96 -12.57 -10.11
N ARG A 290 -36.17 -12.01 -10.20
CA ARG A 290 -36.41 -10.62 -10.65
C ARG A 290 -35.67 -9.61 -9.76
N ARG A 291 -35.72 -9.80 -8.44
CA ARG A 291 -34.98 -8.95 -7.48
C ARG A 291 -33.48 -9.10 -7.62
N ALA A 292 -32.98 -10.33 -7.77
CA ALA A 292 -31.55 -10.58 -8.01
C ALA A 292 -31.07 -9.91 -9.31
N GLU A 293 -31.85 -9.97 -10.38
CA GLU A 293 -31.55 -9.28 -11.65
C GLU A 293 -31.56 -7.75 -11.50
N GLN A 294 -32.54 -7.18 -10.78
CA GLN A 294 -32.59 -5.74 -10.51
C GLN A 294 -31.41 -5.26 -9.65
N HIS A 295 -31.09 -6.01 -8.60
CA HIS A 295 -29.94 -5.74 -7.74
C HIS A 295 -28.63 -5.82 -8.56
N ALA A 296 -28.47 -6.84 -9.41
CA ALA A 296 -27.30 -6.95 -10.29
C ALA A 296 -27.18 -5.75 -11.26
N GLN A 297 -28.29 -5.29 -11.84
CA GLN A 297 -28.29 -4.10 -12.71
C GLN A 297 -27.89 -2.83 -11.95
N ARG A 298 -28.39 -2.63 -10.73
CA ARG A 298 -28.01 -1.49 -9.88
C ARG A 298 -26.54 -1.54 -9.48
N MET A 299 -26.06 -2.70 -9.03
CA MET A 299 -24.65 -2.90 -8.71
C MET A 299 -23.75 -2.57 -9.90
N GLN A 300 -24.18 -2.89 -11.13
CA GLN A 300 -23.42 -2.51 -12.32
C GLN A 300 -23.36 -0.98 -12.52
N ILE A 301 -24.45 -0.26 -12.25
CA ILE A 301 -24.47 1.22 -12.30
C ILE A 301 -23.51 1.79 -11.26
N VAL A 302 -23.58 1.31 -10.01
CA VAL A 302 -22.72 1.76 -8.90
C VAL A 302 -21.25 1.49 -9.20
N VAL A 303 -20.93 0.32 -9.76
CA VAL A 303 -19.56 -0.03 -10.18
C VAL A 303 -19.08 0.93 -11.27
N ASN A 304 -19.92 1.25 -12.25
CA ASN A 304 -19.57 2.17 -13.34
C ASN A 304 -19.37 3.61 -12.84
N GLU A 305 -20.28 4.11 -11.99
CA GLU A 305 -20.16 5.44 -11.38
C GLU A 305 -18.93 5.55 -10.50
N ARG A 306 -18.66 4.52 -9.68
CA ARG A 306 -17.43 4.42 -8.88
C ARG A 306 -16.19 4.48 -9.76
N GLN A 307 -16.17 3.73 -10.87
CA GLN A 307 -15.05 3.72 -11.79
C GLN A 307 -14.80 5.12 -12.41
N GLN A 308 -15.86 5.83 -12.79
CA GLN A 308 -15.75 7.18 -13.35
C GLN A 308 -15.28 8.21 -12.31
N ASN A 309 -15.89 8.19 -11.12
CA ASN A 309 -15.51 9.09 -10.02
C ASN A 309 -14.06 8.85 -9.60
N TRP A 310 -13.66 7.58 -9.49
CA TRP A 310 -12.29 7.20 -9.17
C TRP A 310 -11.30 7.79 -10.17
N GLN A 311 -11.56 7.72 -11.48
CA GLN A 311 -10.65 8.28 -12.50
C GLN A 311 -10.49 9.80 -12.37
N SER A 312 -11.59 10.53 -12.15
CA SER A 312 -11.57 11.98 -11.97
C SER A 312 -10.79 12.38 -10.71
N GLU A 313 -11.09 11.73 -9.58
CA GLU A 313 -10.41 11.99 -8.31
C GLU A 313 -8.94 11.58 -8.35
N TYR A 314 -8.61 10.47 -9.01
CA TYR A 314 -7.25 10.02 -9.22
C TYR A 314 -6.43 11.06 -9.99
N GLY A 315 -6.97 11.59 -11.10
CA GLY A 315 -6.31 12.67 -11.86
C GLY A 315 -6.08 13.93 -11.03
N GLN A 316 -7.03 14.31 -10.18
CA GLN A 316 -6.86 15.44 -9.27
C GLN A 316 -5.82 15.17 -8.19
N LEU A 317 -5.82 13.96 -7.61
CA LEU A 317 -4.85 13.54 -6.61
C LEU A 317 -3.43 13.62 -7.17
N LYS A 318 -3.19 13.07 -8.36
CA LYS A 318 -1.89 13.11 -9.04
C LYS A 318 -1.32 14.53 -9.11
N ASN A 319 -2.13 15.47 -9.58
CA ASN A 319 -1.71 16.87 -9.70
C ASN A 319 -1.45 17.52 -8.34
N LYS A 320 -2.35 17.31 -7.36
CA LYS A 320 -2.19 17.85 -6.00
C LYS A 320 -0.91 17.36 -5.33
N LEU A 321 -0.61 16.06 -5.45
CA LEU A 321 0.59 15.47 -4.86
C LEU A 321 1.86 16.07 -5.47
N ILE A 322 1.92 16.21 -6.80
CA ILE A 322 3.04 16.85 -7.49
C ILE A 322 3.21 18.31 -7.03
N ASP A 323 2.11 19.06 -6.96
CA ASP A 323 2.15 20.46 -6.52
C ASP A 323 2.66 20.60 -5.09
N ILE A 324 2.29 19.68 -4.19
CA ILE A 324 2.74 19.72 -2.80
C ILE A 324 4.20 19.34 -2.66
N ILE A 325 4.64 18.23 -3.24
CA ILE A 325 6.05 17.82 -3.11
C ILE A 325 6.99 18.85 -3.73
N THR A 326 6.56 19.54 -4.79
CA THR A 326 7.34 20.61 -5.40
C THR A 326 7.33 21.86 -4.53
N GLN A 327 6.16 22.40 -4.18
CA GLN A 327 6.07 23.62 -3.34
C GLN A 327 6.76 23.46 -1.98
N GLN A 328 6.73 22.26 -1.41
CA GLN A 328 7.35 21.96 -0.13
C GLN A 328 8.82 21.51 -0.24
N SER A 329 9.39 21.29 -1.44
CA SER A 329 10.78 20.84 -1.56
C SER A 329 11.83 21.73 -0.85
N PRO A 330 11.70 23.08 -0.79
CA PRO A 330 12.67 23.92 -0.08
C PRO A 330 12.66 23.68 1.43
N ALA A 331 11.62 23.04 1.97
CA ALA A 331 11.53 22.65 3.37
C ALA A 331 12.42 21.45 3.74
N LEU A 332 13.17 20.87 2.80
CA LEU A 332 14.08 19.75 3.04
C LEU A 332 15.55 20.20 2.94
N PRO A 333 16.06 21.03 3.87
CA PRO A 333 17.39 21.63 3.75
C PRO A 333 18.52 20.59 3.74
N ARG A 334 18.32 19.43 4.36
CA ARG A 334 19.32 18.35 4.44
C ARG A 334 19.58 17.63 3.12
N LEU A 335 18.59 17.63 2.22
CA LEU A 335 18.70 16.94 0.94
C LEU A 335 19.67 17.65 0.02
N GLN A 336 20.53 16.88 -0.64
CA GLN A 336 21.39 17.38 -1.70
C GLN A 336 20.59 17.58 -3.00
N PRO A 337 21.02 18.49 -3.90
CA PRO A 337 20.32 18.76 -5.16
C PRO A 337 20.01 17.51 -6.01
N GLN A 338 20.92 16.54 -6.01
CA GLN A 338 20.82 15.30 -6.78
C GLN A 338 19.98 14.20 -6.10
N GLU A 339 19.65 14.36 -4.82
CA GLU A 339 18.86 13.39 -4.06
C GLU A 339 17.37 13.47 -4.42
N TRP A 340 16.69 12.35 -4.20
CA TRP A 340 15.30 12.16 -4.56
C TRP A 340 14.36 12.61 -3.44
N ILE A 341 13.26 13.24 -3.83
CA ILE A 341 12.03 13.32 -3.05
C ILE A 341 11.11 12.28 -3.65
N VAL A 342 10.77 11.27 -2.86
CA VAL A 342 9.92 10.15 -3.27
C VAL A 342 8.62 10.21 -2.49
N LEU A 343 7.50 10.01 -3.15
CA LEU A 343 6.19 9.88 -2.52
C LEU A 343 5.57 8.55 -2.94
N VAL A 344 5.34 7.68 -1.97
CA VAL A 344 4.66 6.38 -2.11
C VAL A 344 3.26 6.55 -1.55
N THR A 345 2.27 6.40 -2.42
CA THR A 345 0.85 6.56 -2.09
C THR A 345 0.12 5.24 -2.30
N ASP A 346 -0.33 4.61 -1.22
CA ASP A 346 -1.18 3.42 -1.29
C ASP A 346 -2.62 3.85 -1.58
N LEU A 347 -3.18 3.40 -2.70
CA LEU A 347 -4.54 3.73 -3.16
C LEU A 347 -5.52 2.70 -2.60
N LEU A 348 -6.13 3.06 -1.47
CA LEU A 348 -7.10 2.21 -0.78
C LEU A 348 -8.37 2.06 -1.62
N ASP A 349 -8.94 0.86 -1.62
CA ASP A 349 -10.18 0.52 -2.33
C ASP A 349 -10.14 0.86 -3.84
N ALA A 350 -8.98 0.76 -4.48
CA ALA A 350 -8.89 0.90 -5.94
C ALA A 350 -9.80 -0.14 -6.64
N PRO A 351 -10.59 0.25 -7.65
CA PRO A 351 -11.37 -0.71 -8.44
C PRO A 351 -10.48 -1.75 -9.12
N PRO A 352 -11.03 -2.91 -9.53
CA PRO A 352 -10.28 -3.90 -10.29
C PRO A 352 -9.60 -3.28 -11.52
N HIS A 353 -8.37 -3.72 -11.79
CA HIS A 353 -7.53 -3.21 -12.89
C HIS A 353 -7.09 -1.75 -12.79
N GLN A 354 -7.37 -1.06 -11.67
CA GLN A 354 -6.74 0.22 -11.36
C GLN A 354 -5.48 -0.01 -10.53
N PRO A 355 -4.51 0.91 -10.58
CA PRO A 355 -3.35 0.83 -9.71
C PRO A 355 -3.78 0.90 -8.25
N ASN A 356 -3.11 0.11 -7.42
CA ASN A 356 -3.25 0.10 -5.97
C ASN A 356 -2.13 0.91 -5.29
N GLN A 357 -1.11 1.33 -6.04
CA GLN A 357 -0.03 2.17 -5.53
C GLN A 357 0.46 3.15 -6.60
N LEU A 358 0.76 4.37 -6.15
CA LEU A 358 1.32 5.44 -6.96
C LEU A 358 2.63 5.91 -6.33
N ILE A 359 3.71 5.86 -7.12
CA ILE A 359 5.04 6.30 -6.69
C ILE A 359 5.47 7.48 -7.55
N TYR A 360 5.79 8.60 -6.91
CA TYR A 360 6.45 9.75 -7.55
C TYR A 360 7.89 9.86 -7.11
N ARG A 361 8.77 10.22 -8.03
CA ARG A 361 10.18 10.51 -7.76
C ARG A 361 10.59 11.77 -8.52
N ILE A 362 11.11 12.73 -7.78
CA ILE A 362 11.63 13.98 -8.33
C ILE A 362 12.95 14.32 -7.66
N LYS A 363 13.95 14.79 -8.41
CA LYS A 363 15.17 15.30 -7.79
C LYS A 363 14.88 16.62 -7.10
N LYS A 364 15.51 16.86 -5.94
CA LYS A 364 15.37 18.13 -5.23
C LYS A 364 15.64 19.34 -6.14
N GLN A 365 16.72 19.31 -6.92
CA GLN A 365 17.10 20.38 -7.83
C GLN A 365 15.97 20.72 -8.83
N ASP A 366 15.33 19.71 -9.41
CA ASP A 366 14.27 19.92 -10.40
C ASP A 366 13.02 20.54 -9.75
N ALA A 367 12.69 20.13 -8.51
CA ALA A 367 11.60 20.73 -7.75
C ALA A 367 11.89 22.20 -7.39
N GLU A 368 13.12 22.49 -6.97
CA GLU A 368 13.55 23.86 -6.63
C GLU A 368 13.65 24.76 -7.87
N ASP A 369 14.13 24.24 -9.00
CA ASP A 369 14.18 24.98 -10.26
C ASP A 369 12.77 25.32 -10.77
N PHE A 370 11.79 24.44 -10.55
CA PHE A 370 10.39 24.76 -10.83
C PHE A 370 9.86 25.86 -9.92
N ASN A 371 10.10 25.77 -8.60
CA ASN A 371 9.69 26.83 -7.66
C ASN A 371 10.34 28.18 -7.97
N ALA A 372 11.59 28.16 -8.44
CA ALA A 372 12.33 29.33 -8.89
C ALA A 372 11.96 29.78 -10.32
N GLN A 373 10.94 29.18 -10.93
CA GLN A 373 10.44 29.49 -12.29
C GLN A 373 11.50 29.33 -13.40
N LYS A 374 12.55 28.53 -13.17
CA LYS A 374 13.60 28.25 -14.17
C LYS A 374 13.17 27.18 -15.18
N ILE A 375 12.25 26.31 -14.80
CA ILE A 375 11.63 25.32 -15.68
C ILE A 375 10.10 25.44 -15.64
N SER A 376 9.45 25.15 -16.76
CA SER A 376 7.99 25.14 -16.85
C SER A 376 7.39 23.89 -16.19
N ARG A 377 6.08 23.91 -15.92
CA ARG A 377 5.36 22.72 -15.45
C ARG A 377 5.50 21.53 -16.40
N GLU A 378 5.49 21.78 -17.71
CA GLU A 378 5.66 20.72 -18.71
C GLU A 378 7.06 20.09 -18.64
N GLN A 379 8.10 20.92 -18.47
CA GLN A 379 9.47 20.45 -18.29
C GLN A 379 9.64 19.67 -16.99
N LEU A 380 9.02 20.13 -15.90
CA LEU A 380 8.97 19.43 -14.63
C LEU A 380 8.32 18.06 -14.78
N LEU A 381 7.13 17.97 -15.40
CA LEU A 381 6.42 16.70 -15.59
C LEU A 381 7.24 15.68 -16.40
N LYS A 382 8.07 16.13 -17.33
CA LYS A 382 9.02 15.28 -18.08
C LYS A 382 10.20 14.78 -17.23
N LYS A 383 10.51 15.45 -16.11
CA LYS A 383 11.59 15.10 -15.18
C LYS A 383 11.11 14.24 -14.01
N ILE A 384 9.81 14.24 -13.72
CA ILE A 384 9.21 13.38 -12.71
C ILE A 384 9.16 11.94 -13.25
N SER A 385 9.76 11.02 -12.51
CA SER A 385 9.53 9.59 -12.70
C SER A 385 8.30 9.18 -11.89
N TYR A 386 7.36 8.49 -12.52
CA TYR A 386 6.20 7.93 -11.83
C TYR A 386 6.03 6.45 -12.16
N THR A 387 5.49 5.71 -11.20
CA THR A 387 5.18 4.28 -11.34
C THR A 387 3.80 4.03 -10.75
N GLU A 388 2.99 3.24 -11.45
CA GLU A 388 1.65 2.83 -11.06
C GLU A 388 1.70 1.29 -10.95
N ASN A 389 1.48 0.76 -9.76
CA ASN A 389 1.49 -0.68 -9.49
C ASN A 389 0.07 -1.20 -9.18
#